data_AF-A0A925YTU6-F1
#
_entry.id   AF-A0A925YTU6-F1
#
_cell.length_a   1.000
_cell.length_b   1.000
_cell.length_c   1.000
_cell.angle_alpha   90.00
_cell.angle_beta   90.00
_cell.angle_gamma   90.00
#
_symmetry.space_group_name_H-M   'P 1'
#
loop_
_entity.id
_entity.type
_entity.pdbx_description
1 polymer ?
#
loop_
_entity_poly.entity_id
_entity_poly.type
_entity_poly.pdbx_seq_one_letter_code
_entity_poly.pdbx_strand_id
1 'polypeptide(L)'
;MSFATTIGRTRHTFATLAELMAKATPLRSGDVLAGVAAASAEERIAAQLCLADVPLARFLDDLLIPYEADEVTRLIIDSHDRAAFAPVADLTVGQFRDWLLRYETDSTVLTALAPGLTPEMVAAVSKLMGNQDLVLVAKKCRVVTAFRSTIGLPGRLAVR
;
A
#
# COMPACT_ATOMS: atom_id res chain seq x y z
N MET A 1 -5.54 16.73 -9.89
CA MET A 1 -6.27 15.73 -10.70
C MET A 1 -7.31 15.09 -9.80
N SER A 2 -8.54 14.89 -10.26
CA SER A 2 -9.58 14.21 -9.48
C SER A 2 -9.56 12.71 -9.77
N PHE A 3 -9.54 11.87 -8.74
CA PHE A 3 -9.71 10.43 -8.89
C PHE A 3 -11.19 10.14 -9.14
N ALA A 4 -11.54 9.46 -10.22
CA ALA A 4 -12.95 9.23 -10.55
C ALA A 4 -13.16 7.93 -11.30
N THR A 5 -14.27 7.27 -11.00
CA THR A 5 -14.74 6.09 -11.73
C THR A 5 -16.27 6.10 -11.81
N THR A 6 -16.82 5.39 -12.79
CA THR A 6 -18.26 5.28 -12.98
C THR A 6 -18.67 3.83 -12.80
N ILE A 7 -19.56 3.58 -11.84
CA ILE A 7 -20.18 2.26 -11.62
C ILE A 7 -21.65 2.38 -12.02
N GLY A 8 -22.04 1.66 -13.08
CA GLY A 8 -23.39 1.77 -13.64
C GLY A 8 -23.70 3.20 -14.12
N ARG A 9 -24.59 3.89 -13.41
CA ARG A 9 -25.01 5.28 -13.72
C ARG A 9 -24.44 6.30 -12.72
N THR A 10 -23.70 5.86 -11.72
CA THR A 10 -23.18 6.70 -10.65
C THR A 10 -21.71 7.01 -10.89
N ARG A 11 -21.36 8.29 -10.96
CA ARG A 11 -19.96 8.74 -11.01
C ARG A 11 -19.48 9.01 -9.59
N HIS A 12 -18.46 8.28 -9.17
CA HIS A 12 -17.78 8.50 -7.89
C HIS A 12 -16.53 9.33 -8.14
N THR A 13 -16.29 10.32 -7.29
CA THR A 13 -15.14 11.22 -7.35
C THR A 13 -14.52 11.34 -5.98
N PHE A 14 -13.20 11.30 -5.90
CA PHE A 14 -12.43 11.51 -4.68
C PHE A 14 -11.48 12.70 -4.92
N ALA A 15 -11.51 13.67 -4.01
CA ALA A 15 -10.84 14.95 -4.18
C ALA A 15 -9.33 14.87 -4.00
N THR A 16 -8.87 14.02 -3.07
CA THR A 16 -7.45 13.88 -2.70
C THR A 16 -7.04 12.42 -2.63
N LEU A 17 -5.73 12.17 -2.68
CA LEU A 17 -5.17 10.83 -2.51
C LEU A 17 -5.45 10.30 -1.10
N ALA A 18 -5.42 11.17 -0.09
CA ALA A 18 -5.79 10.83 1.28
C ALA A 18 -7.24 10.34 1.39
N GLU A 19 -8.19 11.04 0.76
CA GLU A 19 -9.59 10.63 0.72
C GLU A 19 -9.75 9.28 0.01
N LEU A 20 -9.13 9.13 -1.17
CA LEU A 20 -9.16 7.87 -1.92
C LEU A 20 -8.64 6.69 -1.09
N MET A 21 -7.48 6.89 -0.44
CA MET A 21 -6.85 5.89 0.43
C MET A 21 -7.69 5.53 1.64
N ALA A 22 -8.39 6.50 2.23
CA ALA A 22 -9.29 6.25 3.35
C ALA A 22 -10.51 5.44 2.90
N LYS A 23 -11.19 5.88 1.83
CA LYS A 23 -12.42 5.28 1.30
C LYS A 23 -12.21 3.87 0.72
N ALA A 24 -11.00 3.55 0.25
CA ALA A 24 -10.65 2.21 -0.23
C ALA A 24 -10.46 1.17 0.90
N THR A 25 -10.43 1.59 2.17
CA THR A 25 -10.22 0.70 3.31
C THR A 25 -11.45 -0.18 3.57
N PRO A 26 -11.30 -1.48 3.88
CA PRO A 26 -12.39 -2.27 4.46
C PRO A 26 -13.00 -1.57 5.68
N LEU A 27 -14.30 -1.75 5.91
CA LEU A 27 -15.01 -1.04 6.98
C LEU A 27 -14.36 -1.28 8.36
N ARG A 28 -13.95 -0.20 9.03
CA ARG A 28 -13.37 -0.20 10.37
C ARG A 28 -14.06 0.85 11.23
N SER A 29 -14.34 0.53 12.50
CA SER A 29 -15.04 1.44 13.42
C SER A 29 -14.28 2.74 13.67
N GLY A 30 -12.94 2.71 13.71
CA GLY A 30 -12.11 3.90 13.86
C GLY A 30 -12.24 4.88 12.68
N ASP A 31 -12.24 4.37 11.45
CA ASP A 31 -12.40 5.20 10.25
C ASP A 31 -13.80 5.81 10.15
N VAL A 32 -14.81 5.08 10.65
CA VAL A 32 -16.18 5.61 10.78
C VAL A 32 -16.23 6.73 11.81
N LEU A 33 -15.63 6.54 12.99
CA LEU A 33 -15.57 7.56 14.04
C LEU A 33 -14.82 8.82 13.58
N ALA A 34 -13.76 8.65 12.80
CA ALA A 34 -12.99 9.74 12.22
C ALA A 34 -13.67 10.41 11.01
N GLY A 35 -14.81 9.87 10.53
CA GLY A 35 -15.56 10.41 9.40
C GLY A 35 -14.92 10.19 8.02
N VAL A 36 -13.94 9.29 7.91
CA VAL A 36 -13.17 9.05 6.68
C VAL A 36 -13.54 7.75 5.96
N ALA A 37 -14.31 6.87 6.59
CA ALA A 37 -14.80 5.63 5.98
C ALA A 37 -15.73 5.89 4.78
N ALA A 38 -15.78 4.95 3.84
CA ALA A 38 -16.77 4.97 2.77
C ALA A 38 -18.20 4.85 3.33
N ALA A 39 -19.12 5.63 2.76
CA ALA A 39 -20.53 5.68 3.14
C ALA A 39 -21.28 4.41 2.73
N SER A 40 -20.78 3.69 1.70
CA SER A 40 -21.37 2.45 1.23
C SER A 40 -20.31 1.46 0.74
N ALA A 41 -20.71 0.20 0.57
CA ALA A 41 -19.86 -0.80 -0.06
C ALA A 41 -19.55 -0.42 -1.53
N GLU A 42 -20.51 0.14 -2.25
CA GLU A 42 -20.31 0.61 -3.64
C GLU A 42 -19.27 1.72 -3.72
N GLU A 43 -19.32 2.72 -2.84
CA GLU A 43 -18.31 3.79 -2.79
C GLU A 43 -16.92 3.23 -2.46
N ARG A 44 -16.83 2.25 -1.56
CA ARG A 44 -15.56 1.58 -1.26
C ARG A 44 -15.00 0.85 -2.48
N ILE A 45 -15.84 0.12 -3.21
CA ILE A 45 -15.41 -0.56 -4.45
C ILE A 45 -14.98 0.48 -5.49
N ALA A 46 -15.71 1.58 -5.64
CA ALA A 46 -15.31 2.68 -6.51
C ALA A 46 -13.95 3.26 -6.13
N ALA A 47 -13.68 3.44 -4.83
CA ALA A 47 -12.38 3.88 -4.32
C ALA A 47 -11.28 2.85 -4.62
N GLN A 48 -11.52 1.56 -4.43
CA GLN A 48 -10.56 0.51 -4.75
C GLN A 48 -10.24 0.44 -6.25
N LEU A 49 -11.24 0.60 -7.13
CA LEU A 49 -11.04 0.68 -8.57
C LEU A 49 -10.18 1.89 -8.95
N CYS A 50 -10.52 3.07 -8.46
CA CYS A 50 -9.69 4.27 -8.67
C CYS A 50 -8.27 4.09 -8.14
N LEU A 51 -8.11 3.49 -6.95
CA LEU A 51 -6.81 3.28 -6.32
C LEU A 51 -5.96 2.29 -7.11
N ALA A 52 -6.55 1.26 -7.71
CA ALA A 52 -5.86 0.29 -8.55
C ALA A 52 -5.18 0.93 -9.77
N ASP A 53 -5.72 2.03 -10.28
CA ASP A 53 -5.20 2.76 -11.43
C ASP A 53 -4.20 3.87 -11.06
N VAL A 54 -3.92 4.10 -9.77
CA VAL A 54 -2.94 5.10 -9.33
C VAL A 54 -1.52 4.58 -9.62
N PRO A 55 -0.66 5.32 -10.34
CA PRO A 55 0.75 4.98 -10.50
C PRO A 55 1.48 4.99 -9.16
N LEU A 56 2.38 4.03 -8.90
CA LEU A 56 3.15 4.02 -7.65
C LEU A 56 3.97 5.30 -7.46
N ALA A 57 4.57 5.81 -8.54
CA ALA A 57 5.34 7.06 -8.51
C ALA A 57 4.52 8.26 -8.00
N ARG A 58 3.18 8.24 -8.11
CA ARG A 58 2.31 9.31 -7.61
C ARG A 58 2.49 9.56 -6.11
N PHE A 59 2.79 8.53 -5.33
CA PHE A 59 3.00 8.64 -3.88
C PHE A 59 4.29 9.38 -3.51
N LEU A 60 5.19 9.64 -4.46
CA LEU A 60 6.38 10.46 -4.26
C LEU A 60 6.14 11.95 -4.57
N ASP A 61 5.11 12.24 -5.37
CA ASP A 61 4.77 13.61 -5.79
C ASP A 61 3.59 14.20 -4.98
N ASP A 62 2.66 13.36 -4.55
CA ASP A 62 1.41 13.73 -3.87
C ASP A 62 1.39 13.14 -2.47
N LEU A 63 2.12 13.78 -1.58
CA LEU A 63 2.30 13.33 -0.20
C LEU A 63 1.00 13.51 0.60
N LEU A 64 0.61 12.48 1.35
CA LEU A 64 -0.59 12.53 2.20
C LEU A 64 -0.48 13.59 3.30
N ILE A 65 0.74 13.82 3.79
CA ILE A 65 1.10 14.90 4.71
C ILE A 65 2.22 15.70 4.04
N PRO A 66 2.18 17.05 4.02
CA PRO A 66 3.22 17.84 3.37
C PRO A 66 4.61 17.60 3.98
N TYR A 67 5.63 17.52 3.13
CA TYR A 67 7.03 17.28 3.51
C TYR A 67 7.55 18.31 4.54
N GLU A 68 7.18 19.57 4.38
CA GLU A 68 7.60 20.66 5.25
C GLU A 68 6.94 20.58 6.64
N ALA A 69 5.78 19.95 6.73
CA ALA A 69 4.96 19.90 7.93
C ALA A 69 5.25 18.69 8.84
N ASP A 70 5.92 17.65 8.33
CA ASP A 70 6.05 16.37 9.05
C ASP A 70 7.44 15.73 8.89
N GLU A 71 8.08 15.41 10.02
CA GLU A 71 9.42 14.82 10.02
C GLU A 71 9.45 13.36 9.57
N VAL A 72 8.35 12.61 9.76
CA VAL A 72 8.26 11.21 9.35
C VAL A 72 8.14 11.13 7.84
N THR A 73 7.34 11.99 7.21
CA THR A 73 7.28 12.16 5.76
C THR A 73 8.67 12.51 5.21
N ARG A 74 9.41 13.43 5.84
CA ARG A 74 10.80 13.71 5.41
C ARG A 74 11.67 12.48 5.48
N LEU A 75 11.66 11.76 6.60
CA LEU A 75 12.44 10.54 6.76
C LEU A 75 12.10 9.50 5.68
N ILE A 76 10.82 9.30 5.39
CA ILE A 76 10.35 8.36 4.35
C ILE A 76 10.89 8.75 2.97
N ILE A 77 10.72 10.02 2.59
CA ILE A 77 11.10 10.52 1.25
C ILE A 77 12.62 10.60 1.10
N ASP A 78 13.34 11.07 2.12
CA ASP A 78 14.79 11.21 2.11
C ASP A 78 15.50 9.85 2.13
N SER A 79 14.86 8.82 2.69
CA SER A 79 15.40 7.44 2.73
C SER A 79 14.99 6.59 1.53
N HIS A 80 14.15 7.11 0.63
CA HIS A 80 13.63 6.35 -0.51
C HIS A 80 14.73 6.09 -1.56
N ASP A 81 14.99 4.82 -1.86
CA ASP A 81 15.96 4.41 -2.88
C ASP A 81 15.31 4.29 -4.27
N ARG A 82 15.64 5.24 -5.16
CA ARG A 82 15.14 5.25 -6.55
C ARG A 82 15.63 4.07 -7.39
N ALA A 83 16.83 3.55 -7.12
CA ALA A 83 17.36 2.41 -7.87
C ALA A 83 16.64 1.12 -7.45
N ALA A 84 16.38 0.94 -6.15
CA ALA A 84 15.58 -0.16 -5.64
C ALA A 84 14.13 -0.11 -6.17
N PHE A 85 13.55 1.09 -6.33
CA PHE A 85 12.19 1.29 -6.83
C PHE A 85 12.03 1.04 -8.34
N ALA A 86 13.10 1.21 -9.13
CA ALA A 86 13.06 1.17 -10.60
C ALA A 86 12.31 -0.04 -11.21
N PRO A 87 12.39 -1.28 -10.68
CA PRO A 87 11.69 -2.44 -11.25
C PRO A 87 10.16 -2.33 -11.23
N VAL A 88 9.59 -1.48 -10.37
CA VAL A 88 8.14 -1.31 -10.21
C VAL A 88 7.67 0.12 -10.46
N ALA A 89 8.57 1.04 -10.84
CA ALA A 89 8.28 2.46 -10.93
C ALA A 89 7.14 2.82 -11.90
N ASP A 90 7.02 2.05 -12.99
CA ASP A 90 5.99 2.24 -14.02
C ASP A 90 4.65 1.56 -13.69
N LEU A 91 4.57 0.82 -12.58
CA LEU A 91 3.38 0.08 -12.22
C LEU A 91 2.34 0.96 -11.53
N THR A 92 1.06 0.62 -11.76
CA THR A 92 -0.04 1.09 -10.91
C THR A 92 -0.13 0.26 -9.62
N VAL A 93 -0.88 0.72 -8.62
CA VAL A 93 -1.11 -0.05 -7.38
C VAL A 93 -1.71 -1.43 -7.68
N GLY A 94 -2.64 -1.51 -8.63
CA GLY A 94 -3.24 -2.78 -9.06
C GLY A 94 -2.22 -3.72 -9.71
N GLN A 95 -1.39 -3.20 -10.61
CA GLN A 95 -0.32 -3.98 -11.24
C GLN A 95 0.74 -4.41 -10.21
N PHE A 96 1.00 -3.57 -9.20
CA PHE A 96 1.91 -3.90 -8.12
C PHE A 96 1.38 -5.03 -7.23
N ARG A 97 0.07 -5.07 -6.94
CA ARG A 97 -0.58 -6.22 -6.28
C ARG A 97 -0.29 -7.50 -7.06
N ASP A 98 -0.53 -7.48 -8.37
CA ASP A 98 -0.32 -8.67 -9.21
C ASP A 98 1.16 -9.06 -9.26
N TRP A 99 2.07 -8.08 -9.32
CA TRP A 99 3.52 -8.29 -9.28
C TRP A 99 3.97 -8.95 -7.96
N LEU A 100 3.41 -8.54 -6.82
CA LEU A 100 3.69 -9.17 -5.51
C LEU A 100 3.19 -10.62 -5.43
N LEU A 101 2.13 -10.96 -6.17
CA LEU A 101 1.54 -12.29 -6.17
C LEU A 101 2.27 -13.30 -7.07
N ARG A 102 3.05 -12.83 -8.06
CA ARG A 102 3.86 -13.67 -8.97
C ARG A 102 4.75 -14.68 -8.23
N TYR A 103 4.92 -15.87 -8.80
CA TYR A 103 5.75 -16.91 -8.19
C TYR A 103 7.22 -16.50 -8.12
N GLU A 104 7.68 -15.74 -9.12
CA GLU A 104 9.05 -15.26 -9.31
C GLU A 104 9.43 -14.15 -8.34
N THR A 105 8.45 -13.44 -7.77
CA THR A 105 8.67 -12.41 -6.75
C THR A 105 8.91 -13.09 -5.40
N ASP A 106 10.17 -13.44 -5.14
CA ASP A 106 10.58 -14.15 -3.92
C ASP A 106 11.10 -13.21 -2.82
N SER A 107 11.58 -13.78 -1.70
CA SER A 107 12.12 -13.00 -0.58
C SER A 107 13.32 -12.14 -0.95
N THR A 108 14.16 -12.61 -1.87
CA THR A 108 15.37 -11.90 -2.29
C THR A 108 14.98 -10.66 -3.09
N VAL A 109 14.07 -10.84 -4.05
CA VAL A 109 13.51 -9.75 -4.86
C VAL A 109 12.83 -8.70 -3.97
N LEU A 110 11.99 -9.15 -3.03
CA LEU A 110 11.29 -8.24 -2.11
C LEU A 110 12.24 -7.50 -1.17
N THR A 111 13.32 -8.14 -0.72
CA THR A 111 14.33 -7.49 0.13
C THR A 111 15.08 -6.41 -0.64
N ALA A 112 15.42 -6.66 -1.90
CA ALA A 112 16.06 -5.66 -2.77
C ALA A 112 15.13 -4.49 -3.10
N LEU A 113 13.83 -4.74 -3.25
CA LEU A 113 12.83 -3.71 -3.55
C LEU A 113 12.48 -2.84 -2.33
N ALA A 114 12.51 -3.39 -1.11
CA ALA A 114 11.96 -2.74 0.09
C ALA A 114 12.43 -1.29 0.33
N PRO A 115 13.70 -0.90 0.11
CA PRO A 115 14.14 0.49 0.29
C PRO A 115 13.51 1.49 -0.70
N GLY A 116 12.97 1.00 -1.81
CA GLY A 116 12.28 1.80 -2.82
C GLY A 116 10.77 1.90 -2.63
N LEU A 117 10.20 1.41 -1.53
CA LEU A 117 8.76 1.49 -1.27
C LEU A 117 8.47 2.45 -0.12
N THR A 118 7.51 3.35 -0.32
CA THR A 118 6.97 4.17 0.79
C THR A 118 5.87 3.41 1.54
N PRO A 119 5.62 3.75 2.83
CA PRO A 119 4.51 3.19 3.58
C PRO A 119 3.15 3.37 2.88
N GLU A 120 2.95 4.48 2.18
CA GLU A 120 1.73 4.78 1.45
C GLU A 120 1.52 3.84 0.26
N MET A 121 2.57 3.50 -0.50
CA MET A 121 2.50 2.49 -1.57
C MET A 121 2.12 1.11 -1.02
N VAL A 122 2.73 0.70 0.10
CA VAL A 122 2.45 -0.58 0.77
C VAL A 122 1.04 -0.59 1.37
N ALA A 123 0.59 0.52 1.94
CA ALA A 123 -0.77 0.67 2.42
C ALA A 123 -1.77 0.60 1.27
N ALA A 124 -1.50 1.26 0.15
CA ALA A 124 -2.38 1.29 -1.02
C ALA A 124 -2.61 -0.12 -1.56
N VAL A 125 -1.54 -0.88 -1.76
CA VAL A 125 -1.65 -2.24 -2.30
C VAL A 125 -2.36 -3.19 -1.33
N SER A 126 -2.15 -3.03 -0.02
CA SER A 126 -2.84 -3.86 1.00
C SER A 126 -4.36 -3.65 1.00
N LYS A 127 -4.84 -2.46 0.63
CA LYS A 127 -6.28 -2.14 0.54
C LYS A 127 -6.96 -2.83 -0.64
N LEU A 128 -6.19 -3.32 -1.62
CA LEU A 128 -6.69 -4.07 -2.78
C LEU A 128 -6.60 -5.58 -2.61
N MET A 129 -5.99 -6.05 -1.52
CA MET A 129 -5.74 -7.48 -1.30
C MET A 129 -6.83 -8.14 -0.46
N GLY A 130 -7.25 -9.33 -0.89
CA GLY A 130 -8.04 -10.23 -0.04
C GLY A 130 -7.18 -10.87 1.04
N ASN A 131 -7.82 -11.53 2.02
CA ASN A 131 -7.10 -12.19 3.12
C ASN A 131 -6.07 -13.21 2.63
N GLN A 132 -6.38 -13.97 1.57
CA GLN A 132 -5.46 -14.95 1.01
C GLN A 132 -4.25 -14.28 0.35
N ASP A 133 -4.45 -13.19 -0.39
CA ASP A 133 -3.36 -12.41 -1.01
C ASP A 133 -2.42 -11.89 0.08
N LEU A 134 -2.97 -11.30 1.14
CA LEU A 134 -2.20 -10.79 2.28
C LEU A 134 -1.34 -11.89 2.91
N VAL A 135 -1.91 -13.08 3.14
CA VAL A 135 -1.17 -14.23 3.69
C VAL A 135 -0.08 -14.72 2.74
N LEU A 136 -0.38 -14.82 1.43
CA LEU A 136 0.57 -15.29 0.43
C LEU A 136 1.76 -14.34 0.25
N VAL A 137 1.50 -13.04 0.16
CA VAL A 137 2.54 -12.01 0.05
C VAL A 137 3.37 -11.95 1.34
N ALA A 138 2.73 -11.91 2.51
CA ALA A 138 3.43 -11.89 3.80
C ALA A 138 4.32 -13.13 4.00
N LYS A 139 3.91 -14.30 3.49
CA LYS A 139 4.73 -15.53 3.56
C LYS A 139 6.04 -15.42 2.76
N LYS A 140 6.09 -14.60 1.71
CA LYS A 140 7.30 -14.34 0.90
C LYS A 140 8.23 -13.35 1.60
N CYS A 141 7.70 -12.40 2.36
CA CYS A 141 8.49 -11.45 3.14
C CYS A 141 9.21 -12.18 4.30
N ARG A 142 10.55 -12.16 4.30
CA ARG A 142 11.38 -12.76 5.35
C ARG A 142 12.14 -11.68 6.10
N VAL A 143 11.76 -11.44 7.36
CA VAL A 143 12.43 -10.48 8.24
C VAL A 143 13.06 -11.27 9.38
N VAL A 144 14.40 -11.33 9.42
CA VAL A 144 15.16 -12.02 10.46
C VAL A 144 15.95 -10.99 11.24
N THR A 145 15.77 -10.96 12.56
CA THR A 145 16.48 -10.04 13.46
C THR A 145 17.14 -10.82 14.58
N ALA A 146 18.29 -10.36 15.05
CA ALA A 146 19.04 -11.00 16.13
C ALA A 146 19.41 -10.00 17.23
N PHE A 147 19.21 -10.41 18.48
CA PHE A 147 19.75 -9.76 19.67
C PHE A 147 20.32 -10.84 20.62
N ARG A 148 19.61 -11.19 21.70
CA ARG A 148 19.93 -12.37 22.53
C ARG A 148 19.50 -13.68 21.89
N SER A 149 18.45 -13.63 21.07
CA SER A 149 17.95 -14.73 20.25
C SER A 149 17.67 -14.24 18.83
N THR A 150 17.53 -15.17 17.90
CA THR A 150 17.19 -14.90 16.49
C THR A 150 15.73 -15.20 16.24
N ILE A 151 14.96 -14.19 15.80
CA ILE A 151 13.53 -14.28 15.51
C ILE A 151 13.32 -14.13 13.99
N GLY A 152 12.29 -14.79 13.45
CA GLY A 152 11.88 -14.69 12.04
C GLY A 152 12.35 -15.81 11.12
N LEU A 153 13.09 -16.79 11.67
CA LEU A 153 13.53 -17.97 10.90
C LEU A 153 12.35 -18.88 10.51
N PRO A 154 12.39 -19.51 9.33
CA PRO A 154 11.35 -20.45 8.89
C PRO A 154 11.11 -21.59 9.89
N GLY A 155 9.85 -21.98 10.04
CA GLY A 155 9.44 -23.08 10.94
C GLY A 155 9.50 -22.74 12.43
N ARG A 156 9.67 -21.47 12.80
CA ARG A 156 9.72 -21.02 14.20
C ARG A 156 8.62 -20.02 14.49
N LEU A 157 7.98 -20.16 15.64
CA LEU A 157 7.05 -19.19 16.21
C LEU A 157 7.56 -18.79 17.59
N ALA A 158 7.83 -17.50 17.78
CA ALA A 158 8.22 -16.94 19.07
C ALA A 158 6.99 -16.38 19.79
N VAL A 159 7.00 -16.41 21.12
CA VAL A 159 5.95 -15.86 22.00
C VAL A 159 6.62 -14.88 22.97
N ARG A 160 5.90 -13.82 23.34
CA ARG A 160 6.34 -12.79 24.29
C ARG A 160 5.90 -13.14 25.72
#